data_AF-A0A1H0NXK0-F1
#
_entry.id   AF-A0A1H0NXK0-F1
#
_cell.length_a   1.000
_cell.length_b   1.000
_cell.length_c   1.000
_cell.angle_alpha   90.00
_cell.angle_beta   90.00
_cell.angle_gamma   90.00
#
_symmetry.space_group_name_H-M   'P 1'
#
loop_
_entity.id
_entity.type
_entity.pdbx_description
1 polymer ?
#
loop_
_entity_poly.entity_id
_entity_poly.type
_entity_poly.pdbx_seq_one_letter_code
_entity_poly.pdbx_strand_id
1 'polypeptide(L)' 'MAPWMSPGSVTERLHLFAAAYSAADRSGAGGGLVEEGEDIEVLELPFTEALAQVREGRIDDAKTVLLLQWAALWGPFAR' A
#
# COMPACT_ATOMS: atom_id res chain seq x y z
N MET A 1 -9.20 7.43 3.02
CA MET A 1 -9.32 7.36 4.50
C MET A 1 -8.26 8.25 5.12
N ALA A 2 -8.47 8.85 6.30
CA ALA A 2 -7.47 9.70 6.97
C ALA A 2 -7.27 9.32 8.44
N PRO A 3 -6.55 8.22 8.74
CA PRO A 3 -6.37 7.75 10.10
C PRO A 3 -5.22 8.48 10.81
N TRP A 4 -5.32 8.54 12.13
CA TRP A 4 -4.16 8.78 13.00
C TRP A 4 -3.43 7.46 13.21
N MET A 5 -2.14 7.38 12.87
CA MET A 5 -1.40 6.12 12.93
C MET A 5 -1.04 5.70 14.35
N SER A 6 -0.75 6.68 15.22
CA SER A 6 -0.58 6.46 16.67
C SER A 6 -0.95 7.74 17.43
N PRO A 7 -2.25 7.96 17.71
CA PRO A 7 -2.74 9.23 18.29
C PRO A 7 -2.20 9.54 19.68
N GLY A 8 -1.65 8.53 20.39
CA GLY A 8 -1.00 8.71 21.69
C GLY A 8 0.49 9.08 21.59
N SER A 9 1.12 9.01 20.41
CA SER A 9 2.58 9.20 20.26
C SER A 9 2.96 10.21 19.19
N VAL A 10 2.17 10.33 18.11
CA VAL A 10 2.48 11.22 16.98
C VAL A 10 1.25 12.01 16.55
N THR A 11 1.49 13.23 16.07
CA THR A 11 0.49 14.11 15.46
C THR A 11 0.47 13.99 13.93
N GLU A 12 1.06 12.93 13.38
CA GLU A 12 1.01 12.66 11.96
C GLU A 12 -0.37 12.11 11.55
N ARG A 13 -0.93 12.68 10.47
CA ARG A 13 -2.14 12.18 9.84
C ARG A 13 -1.86 11.82 8.39
N LEU A 14 -2.09 10.57 8.03
CA LEU A 14 -1.91 10.10 6.66
C LEU A 14 -3.24 10.14 5.91
N HIS A 15 -3.20 10.52 4.64
CA HIS A 15 -4.34 10.45 3.75
C HIS A 15 -4.10 9.33 2.74
N LEU A 16 -4.94 8.29 2.79
CA LEU A 16 -4.79 7.09 1.99
C LEU A 16 -5.69 7.15 0.75
N PHE A 17 -5.06 6.89 -0.40
CA PHE A 17 -5.67 6.87 -1.74
C PHE A 17 -5.41 5.51 -2.41
N ALA A 18 -6.29 5.12 -3.33
CA ALA A 18 -6.12 3.97 -4.20
C ALA A 18 -6.48 4.38 -5.63
N ALA A 19 -5.72 3.88 -6.60
CA ALA A 19 -5.95 4.14 -8.01
C ALA A 19 -5.79 2.83 -8.80
N ALA A 20 -6.68 2.62 -9.77
CA ALA A 20 -6.45 1.61 -10.79
C ALA A 20 -5.31 2.09 -11.70
N TYR A 21 -4.46 1.18 -12.10
CA TYR A 21 -3.40 1.44 -13.06
C TYR A 21 -3.20 0.20 -13.94
N SER A 22 -2.55 0.40 -15.08
CA SER A 22 -2.14 -0.63 -16.01
C SER A 22 -0.65 -0.50 -16.33
N ALA A 23 -0.06 -1.51 -16.96
CA ALA A 23 1.32 -1.43 -17.41
C ALA A 23 1.58 -0.28 -18.39
N ALA A 24 0.55 0.17 -19.12
CA ALA A 24 0.65 1.29 -20.06
C ALA A 24 0.78 2.65 -19.36
N ASP A 25 0.40 2.75 -18.09
CA ASP A 25 0.48 3.99 -17.31
C ASP A 25 1.88 4.23 -16.72
N ARG A 26 2.80 3.28 -16.87
CA ARG A 26 4.16 3.38 -16.33
C ARG A 26 5.05 4.27 -17.21
N SER A 27 5.75 5.19 -16.58
CA SER A 27 6.78 6.02 -17.22
C SER A 27 8.20 5.42 -17.16
N GLY A 28 8.38 4.28 -16.48
CA GLY A 28 9.67 3.60 -16.30
C GLY A 28 9.53 2.31 -15.48
N ALA A 29 10.65 1.80 -14.96
CA ALA A 29 10.67 0.59 -14.12
C ALA A 29 10.01 0.79 -12.74
N GLY A 30 9.81 2.05 -12.30
CA GLY A 30 9.40 2.39 -10.94
C GLY A 30 10.60 2.45 -9.99
N GLY A 31 10.35 2.45 -8.67
CA GLY A 31 11.42 2.42 -7.66
C GLY A 31 12.02 3.78 -7.27
N GLY A 32 11.31 4.88 -7.51
CA GLY A 32 11.78 6.22 -7.11
C GLY A 32 12.91 6.78 -8.00
N LEU A 33 13.50 7.90 -7.58
CA LEU A 33 14.67 8.49 -8.25
C LEU A 33 15.96 8.15 -7.49
N VAL A 34 16.99 7.71 -8.21
CA VAL A 34 18.30 7.35 -7.60
C VAL A 34 18.89 8.50 -6.78
N GLU A 35 18.66 9.75 -7.21
CA GLU A 35 19.16 10.95 -6.52
C GLU A 35 18.47 11.27 -5.19
N GLU A 36 17.28 10.70 -4.95
CA GLU A 36 16.57 10.81 -3.66
C GLU A 36 17.20 9.91 -2.59
N GLY A 37 18.08 8.98 -2.98
CA GLY A 37 18.81 8.11 -2.07
C GLY A 37 17.94 7.05 -1.39
N GLU A 38 16.72 6.83 -1.90
CA GLU A 38 15.84 5.76 -1.44
C GLU A 38 16.18 4.43 -2.15
N ASP A 39 16.02 3.32 -1.42
CA ASP A 39 16.17 1.97 -1.95
C ASP A 39 14.77 1.35 -2.05
N ILE A 40 14.15 1.45 -3.23
CA ILE A 40 12.76 1.05 -3.46
C ILE A 40 12.71 -0.01 -4.56
N GLU A 41 12.12 -1.15 -4.21
CA GLU A 41 11.79 -2.21 -5.15
C GLU A 41 10.28 -2.25 -5.41
N VAL A 42 9.88 -2.40 -6.68
CA VAL A 42 8.47 -2.59 -7.06
C VAL A 42 8.14 -4.07 -7.04
N LEU A 43 7.17 -4.44 -6.22
CA LEU A 43 6.63 -5.81 -6.13
C LEU A 43 5.22 -5.88 -6.69
N GLU A 44 5.03 -6.72 -7.71
CA GLU A 44 3.70 -7.06 -8.26
C GLU A 44 3.25 -8.40 -7.72
N LEU A 45 2.14 -8.41 -6.97
CA LEU A 45 1.63 -9.61 -6.31
C LEU A 45 0.15 -9.83 -6.66
N PRO A 46 -0.30 -11.09 -6.78
CA PRO A 46 -1.72 -11.39 -6.75
C PRO A 46 -2.35 -10.85 -5.46
N PHE A 47 -3.52 -10.20 -5.56
CA PHE A 47 -4.19 -9.58 -4.42
C PHE A 47 -4.43 -10.55 -3.25
N THR A 48 -4.85 -11.79 -3.57
CA THR A 48 -5.07 -12.85 -2.57
C THR A 48 -3.79 -13.24 -1.84
N GLU A 49 -2.65 -13.18 -2.51
CA GLU A 49 -1.35 -13.44 -1.89
C GLU A 49 -0.97 -12.31 -0.95
N ALA A 50 -1.08 -11.05 -1.38
CA ALA A 50 -0.81 -9.89 -0.52
C ALA A 50 -1.67 -9.91 0.75
N LEU A 51 -2.96 -10.29 0.64
CA LEU A 51 -3.83 -10.41 1.81
C LEU A 51 -3.44 -11.58 2.74
N ALA A 52 -2.93 -12.69 2.19
CA ALA A 52 -2.36 -13.77 3.00
C ALA A 52 -1.09 -13.31 3.72
N GLN A 53 -0.21 -12.56 3.06
CA GLN A 53 1.00 -11.99 3.66
C GLN A 53 0.69 -11.04 4.83
N VAL A 54 -0.41 -10.29 4.79
CA VAL A 54 -0.90 -9.50 5.94
C VAL A 54 -1.25 -10.41 7.12
N ARG A 55 -2.00 -11.50 6.89
CA ARG A 55 -2.39 -12.44 7.95
C ARG A 55 -1.19 -13.16 8.57
N GLU A 56 -0.17 -13.41 7.76
CA GLU A 56 1.06 -14.10 8.16
C GLU A 56 2.11 -13.15 8.77
N GLY A 57 1.83 -11.84 8.81
CA GLY A 57 2.74 -10.83 9.38
C GLY A 57 3.95 -10.51 8.51
N ARG A 58 3.95 -10.92 7.23
CA ARG A 58 4.98 -10.49 6.25
C ARG A 58 4.75 -9.07 5.73
N ILE A 59 3.50 -8.62 5.75
CA ILE A 59 3.14 -7.21 5.54
C ILE A 59 2.57 -6.69 6.87
N ASP A 60 3.36 -5.88 7.56
CA ASP A 60 3.05 -5.32 8.88
C ASP A 60 3.06 -3.77 8.90
N ASP A 61 3.35 -3.13 7.75
CA ASP A 61 3.19 -1.69 7.57
C ASP A 61 1.70 -1.29 7.61
N ALA A 62 1.35 -0.42 8.57
CA ALA A 62 -0.04 -0.11 8.88
C ALA A 62 -0.83 0.50 7.71
N LYS A 63 -0.23 1.40 6.90
CA LYS A 63 -0.95 2.00 5.76
C LYS A 63 -1.24 0.96 4.68
N THR A 64 -0.32 0.02 4.45
CA THR A 64 -0.48 -1.09 3.51
C THR A 64 -1.54 -2.07 3.99
N VAL A 65 -1.47 -2.48 5.26
CA VAL A 65 -2.49 -3.35 5.90
C VAL A 65 -3.89 -2.74 5.78
N LEU A 66 -4.03 -1.45 6.10
CA LEU A 66 -5.31 -0.74 6.04
C LEU A 66 -5.88 -0.67 4.61
N LEU A 67 -5.05 -0.38 3.61
CA LEU A 67 -5.52 -0.30 2.21
C LEU A 67 -5.87 -1.67 1.63
N LEU A 68 -5.10 -2.72 1.95
CA LEU A 68 -5.42 -4.09 1.51
C LEU A 68 -6.73 -4.58 2.15
N GLN A 69 -6.93 -4.34 3.44
CA GLN A 69 -8.19 -4.67 4.11
C GLN A 69 -9.37 -3.86 3.56
N TRP A 70 -9.20 -2.56 3.34
CA TRP A 70 -10.23 -1.73 2.69
C TRP A 70 -10.58 -2.28 1.31
N ALA A 71 -9.57 -2.68 0.51
CA ALA A 71 -9.78 -3.18 -0.84
C ALA A 71 -10.58 -4.50 -0.87
N ALA A 72 -10.38 -5.36 0.14
CA ALA A 72 -11.13 -6.61 0.33
C ALA A 72 -12.53 -6.42 0.91
N LEU A 73 -12.75 -5.41 1.75
CA LEU A 73 -14.04 -5.21 2.45
C LEU A 73 -15.00 -4.29 1.68
N TRP A 74 -14.46 -3.24 1.06
CA TRP A 74 -15.24 -2.14 0.48
C TRP A 74 -14.75 -1.69 -0.89
N GLY A 75 -13.55 -2.09 -1.30
CA GLY A 75 -12.92 -1.66 -2.54
C GLY A 75 -13.14 -2.64 -3.71
N PRO A 76 -12.24 -2.61 -4.72
CA PRO A 76 -12.44 -3.31 -5.98
C PRO A 76 -12.44 -4.84 -5.87
N PHE A 77 -12.03 -5.40 -4.73
CA PHE A 77 -11.96 -6.85 -4.50
C PHE A 77 -12.99 -7.34 -3.47
N ALA A 78 -14.00 -6.52 -3.15
CA ALA A 78 -15.07 -6.89 -2.21
C ALA A 78 -16.10 -7.88 -2.77
N ARG A 79 -15.86 -8.47 -3.94
CA ARG A 79 -16.78 -9.36 -4.66
C ARG A 79 -16.05 -10.58 -5.21
#